data_AF-A0A3E4R1P4-F1
#
_entry.id   AF-A0A3E4R1P4-F1
#
_cell.length_a   1.000
_cell.length_b   1.000
_cell.length_c   1.000
_cell.angle_alpha   90.00
_cell.angle_beta   90.00
_cell.angle_gamma   90.00
#
_symmetry.space_group_name_H-M   'P 1'
#
loop_
_entity.id
_entity.type
_entity.pdbx_description
1 polymer ?
#
loop_
_entity_poly.entity_id
_entity_poly.type
_entity_poly.pdbx_seq_one_letter_code
_entity_poly.pdbx_strand_id
1 'polypeptide(L)' 'MKYQKTGTNHIENMVAQTGVNGTCERLSGYIADICKAAPSSEEVDDVISLLLILKNDVLKGRFNPIKEKEG' A
#
# COMPACT_ATOMS: atom_id res chain seq x y z
N MET A 1 18.33 9.31 16.36
CA MET A 1 17.19 8.41 16.66
C MET A 1 17.10 7.39 15.54
N LYS A 2 17.44 6.13 15.83
CA LYS A 2 17.33 5.04 14.84
C LYS A 2 15.85 4.68 14.74
N TYR A 3 15.24 4.88 13.58
CA TYR A 3 13.87 4.44 13.33
C TYR A 3 13.82 2.92 13.46
N GLN A 4 13.31 2.45 14.58
CA GLN A 4 13.01 1.06 14.82
C GLN A 4 11.87 0.71 13.85
N LYS A 5 12.12 -0.12 12.82
CA LYS A 5 11.07 -0.70 11.96
C LYS A 5 10.24 -1.64 12.83
N THR A 6 9.31 -1.09 13.61
CA THR A 6 8.35 -1.85 14.39
C THR A 6 7.18 -2.23 13.51
N GLY A 7 7.04 -3.53 13.28
CA GLY A 7 5.89 -4.14 12.61
C GLY A 7 6.10 -4.26 11.12
N THR A 8 6.07 -5.50 10.62
CA THR A 8 5.96 -5.78 9.20
C THR A 8 4.81 -4.94 8.63
N ASN A 9 5.11 -4.00 7.75
CA ASN A 9 4.12 -3.08 7.22
C ASN A 9 3.03 -3.92 6.54
N HIS A 10 1.76 -3.65 6.79
CA HIS A 10 0.65 -4.43 6.19
C HIS A 10 0.79 -4.51 4.66
N ILE A 11 1.32 -3.45 4.04
CA ILE A 11 1.61 -3.41 2.60
C ILE A 11 2.79 -4.31 2.22
N GLU A 12 3.89 -4.35 3.00
CA GLU A 12 5.01 -5.28 2.77
C GLU A 12 4.52 -6.75 2.84
N ASN A 13 3.66 -7.07 3.81
CA ASN A 13 3.02 -8.38 3.93
C ASN A 13 2.11 -8.70 2.73
N MET A 14 1.33 -7.74 2.26
CA MET A 14 0.49 -7.91 1.08
C MET A 14 1.33 -8.15 -0.18
N VAL A 15 2.42 -7.39 -0.35
CA VAL A 15 3.36 -7.55 -1.48
C VAL A 15 4.02 -8.93 -1.42
N ALA A 16 4.40 -9.41 -0.23
CA ALA A 16 4.97 -10.75 -0.06
C ALA A 16 3.98 -11.88 -0.41
N GLN A 17 2.68 -11.70 -0.09
CA GLN A 17 1.66 -12.73 -0.33
C GLN A 17 1.07 -12.73 -1.74
N THR A 18 0.86 -11.55 -2.32
CA THR A 18 0.11 -11.38 -3.58
C THR A 18 0.94 -10.78 -4.70
N GLY A 19 2.19 -10.42 -4.43
CA GLY A 19 3.05 -9.70 -5.35
C GLY A 19 2.67 -8.23 -5.51
N VAL A 20 3.51 -7.50 -6.25
CA VAL A 20 3.34 -6.08 -6.58
C VAL A 20 2.00 -5.85 -7.28
N ASN A 21 1.68 -6.67 -8.30
CA ASN A 21 0.45 -6.52 -9.09
C ASN A 21 -0.80 -6.79 -8.25
N GLY A 22 -0.86 -7.92 -7.53
CA GLY A 22 -2.00 -8.26 -6.69
C GLY A 22 -2.24 -7.23 -5.58
N THR A 23 -1.16 -6.67 -5.03
CA THR A 23 -1.25 -5.57 -4.06
C THR A 23 -1.81 -4.30 -4.70
N CYS A 24 -1.35 -3.93 -5.89
CA CYS A 24 -1.87 -2.78 -6.62
C CYS A 24 -3.34 -2.93 -7.01
N GLU A 25 -3.77 -4.13 -7.40
CA GLU A 25 -5.17 -4.45 -7.67
C GLU A 25 -6.02 -4.30 -6.41
N ARG A 26 -5.54 -4.80 -5.27
CA ARG A 26 -6.25 -4.69 -3.99
C ARG A 26 -6.42 -3.25 -3.53
N LEU A 27 -5.37 -2.43 -3.64
CA LEU A 27 -5.45 -0.99 -3.36
C LEU A 27 -6.43 -0.28 -4.31
N SER A 28 -6.48 -0.69 -5.58
CA SER A 28 -7.45 -0.15 -6.54
C SER A 28 -8.88 -0.55 -6.19
N GLY A 29 -9.08 -1.77 -5.69
CA GLY A 29 -10.36 -2.25 -5.16
C GLY A 29 -10.85 -1.38 -4.00
N TYR A 30 -9.99 -1.12 -3.00
CA TYR A 30 -10.35 -0.25 -1.88
C TYR A 30 -10.76 1.16 -2.33
N ILE A 31 -10.02 1.76 -3.28
CA ILE A 31 -10.39 3.05 -3.85
C ILE A 31 -11.78 2.98 -4.51
N ALA A 32 -12.04 1.96 -5.33
CA ALA A 32 -13.32 1.81 -6.00
C ALA A 32 -14.48 1.59 -5.02
N ASP A 33 -14.27 0.85 -3.94
CA ASP A 33 -15.27 0.63 -2.90
C ASP A 33 -15.56 1.90 -2.11
N ILE A 34 -14.54 2.68 -1.76
CA ILE A 34 -14.70 3.97 -1.08
C ILE A 34 -15.49 4.93 -1.96
N CYS A 35 -15.13 5.07 -3.25
CA CYS A 35 -15.84 5.95 -4.18
C CYS A 35 -17.32 5.56 -4.36
N LYS A 36 -17.69 4.29 -4.15
CA LYS A 36 -19.08 3.81 -4.24
C LYS A 36 -19.84 3.97 -2.92
N ALA A 37 -19.16 3.78 -1.80
CA ALA A 37 -19.78 3.71 -0.48
C ALA A 37 -19.89 5.07 0.22
N ALA A 38 -18.97 5.99 -0.05
CA ALA A 38 -18.90 7.27 0.62
C ALA A 38 -19.29 8.43 -0.33
N PRO A 39 -20.07 9.42 0.15
CA PRO A 39 -20.28 10.65 -0.58
C PRO A 39 -18.96 11.43 -0.70
N SER A 40 -18.78 12.18 -1.79
CA SER A 40 -17.60 13.01 -1.99
C SER A 40 -17.43 14.04 -0.87
N SER A 41 -16.28 14.00 -0.21
CA SER A 41 -15.85 14.95 0.81
C SER A 41 -14.32 15.07 0.77
N GLU A 42 -13.79 16.15 1.34
CA GLU A 42 -12.33 16.36 1.45
C GLU A 42 -11.63 15.17 2.15
N GLU A 43 -12.23 14.65 3.22
CA GLU A 43 -11.72 13.49 3.94
C GLU A 43 -11.66 12.23 3.06
N VAL A 44 -12.66 12.01 2.21
CA VAL A 44 -12.70 10.88 1.28
C VAL A 44 -11.63 11.05 0.20
N ASP A 45 -11.46 12.26 -0.32
CA ASP A 45 -10.44 12.58 -1.32
C ASP A 45 -9.01 12.42 -0.76
N ASP A 46 -8.79 12.78 0.51
CA ASP A 46 -7.53 12.57 1.21
C ASP A 46 -7.21 11.08 1.37
N VAL A 47 -8.20 10.26 1.75
CA VAL A 47 -8.03 8.80 1.86
C VAL A 47 -7.72 8.17 0.49
N ILE A 48 -8.43 8.57 -0.56
CA ILE A 48 -8.17 8.10 -1.93
C ILE A 48 -6.75 8.50 -2.36
N SER A 49 -6.35 9.74 -2.09
CA SER A 49 -5.02 10.26 -2.40
C SER A 49 -3.92 9.46 -1.68
N LEU A 50 -4.12 9.15 -0.41
CA LEU A 50 -3.19 8.30 0.35
C LEU A 50 -3.06 6.91 -0.28
N LEU A 51 -4.18 6.27 -0.64
CA LEU A 51 -4.16 4.94 -1.27
C LEU A 51 -3.46 4.96 -2.63
N LEU A 52 -3.62 6.03 -3.41
CA LEU A 52 -2.89 6.22 -4.67
C LEU A 52 -1.38 6.38 -4.45
N ILE A 53 -0.97 7.14 -3.43
CA ILE A 53 0.45 7.28 -3.04
C ILE A 53 1.02 5.91 -2.66
N LEU A 54 0.32 5.14 -1.83
CA LEU A 54 0.74 3.80 -1.43
C LEU A 54 0.88 2.86 -2.63
N LYS A 55 -0.08 2.88 -3.57
CA LYS A 55 -0.01 2.09 -4.82
C LYS A 55 1.24 2.46 -5.64
N ASN A 56 1.54 3.75 -5.78
CA ASN A 56 2.74 4.20 -6.47
C ASN A 56 4.02 3.76 -5.77
N ASP A 57 4.05 3.77 -4.45
CA ASP A 57 5.19 3.31 -3.67
C ASP A 57 5.41 1.79 -3.77
N VAL A 58 4.33 1.00 -3.87
CA VAL A 58 4.39 -0.43 -4.20
C VAL A 58 5.00 -0.65 -5.58
N LEU A 59 4.55 0.09 -6.61
CA LEU A 59 5.10 0.02 -7.97
C LEU A 59 6.59 0.39 -8.02
N LYS A 60 7.01 1.34 -7.18
CA LYS A 60 8.42 1.73 -7.03
C LYS A 60 9.25 0.72 -6.22
N GLY A 61 8.64 -0.36 -5.73
CA GLY A 61 9.31 -1.39 -4.95
C GLY A 61 9.72 -0.96 -3.54
N ARG A 62 9.13 0.12 -3.00
CA ARG A 62 9.47 0.61 -1.65
C ARG A 62 9.02 -0.33 -0.53
N PHE A 63 8.07 -1.21 -0.83
CA PHE A 63 7.57 -2.26 0.07
C PHE A 63 8.01 -3.66 -0.34
N ASN A 64 8.97 -3.78 -1.27
CA ASN A 64 9.54 -5.08 -1.56
C ASN A 64 10.27 -5.58 -0.31
N PRO A 65 10.03 -6.82 0.14
CA PRO A 65 10.77 -7.37 1.25
C PRO A 65 12.26 -7.29 0.90
N ILE A 66 13.05 -6.76 1.83
CA ILE A 66 14.50 -6.72 1.68
C ILE A 66 14.92 -8.17 1.53
N LYS A 67 15.40 -8.56 0.34
CA LYS A 67 16.15 -9.80 0.20
C LYS A 67 17.40 -9.59 1.04
N GLU A 68 17.41 -10.06 2.29
CA GLU A 68 18.66 -10.32 2.96
C GLU A 68 19.43 -11.26 2.03
N LYS A 69 20.53 -10.76 1.47
CA LYS A 69 21.50 -11.66 0.84
C LYS A 69 22.02 -12.52 1.97
N GLU A 70 21.60 -13.77 2.01
CA GLU A 70 22.30 -14.81 2.75
C GLU A 70 23.78 -14.73 2.35
N GLY A 71 24.62 -14.36 3.31
CA GLY A 71 26.07 -14.38 3.21
C GLY A 71 26.62 -15.63 3.88
#